data_AF-A0A7C6KEW3-F1
#
_entry.id   AF-A0A7C6KEW3-F1
#
_cell.length_a   1.000
_cell.length_b   1.000
_cell.length_c   1.000
_cell.angle_alpha   90.00
_cell.angle_beta   90.00
_cell.angle_gamma   90.00
#
_symmetry.space_group_name_H-M   'P 1'
#
loop_
_entity.id
_entity.type
_entity.pdbx_description
1 polymer ?
#
loop_
_entity_poly.entity_id
_entity_poly.type
_entity_poly.pdbx_seq_one_letter_code
_entity_poly.pdbx_strand_id
1 'polypeptide(L)' 'MDTLEYRLLQDRHKKPLVVIESALGNGQEIYPDTLRSLAAALIKIAAEAEAKDMGKGYSPARETTRYAQKGGA' A
#
# COMPACT_ATOMS: atom_id res chain seq x y z
N MET A 1 14.25 -7.22 -13.43
CA MET A 1 13.62 -6.01 -12.88
C MET A 1 12.16 -6.32 -12.77
N ASP A 2 11.63 -6.31 -11.56
CA ASP A 2 10.19 -6.47 -11.37
C ASP A 2 9.51 -5.14 -11.74
N THR A 3 8.40 -5.22 -12.48
CA THR A 3 7.66 -4.05 -12.97
C THR A 3 6.38 -3.85 -12.16
N LEU A 4 6.07 -2.59 -11.84
CA LEU A 4 4.81 -2.21 -11.21
C LEU A 4 3.88 -1.59 -12.26
N GLU A 5 2.89 -2.36 -12.70
CA GLU A 5 1.88 -1.90 -13.65
C GLU A 5 0.78 -1.12 -12.95
N TYR A 6 0.39 0.01 -13.53
CA TYR A 6 -0.67 0.85 -13.02
C TYR A 6 -1.46 1.53 -14.15
N ARG A 7 -2.72 1.85 -13.87
CA ARG A 7 -3.55 2.72 -14.69
C ARG A 7 -3.94 3.97 -13.93
N LEU A 8 -3.98 5.09 -14.66
CA LEU A 8 -4.56 6.34 -14.19
C LEU A 8 -5.98 6.44 -14.72
N LEU A 9 -6.92 6.66 -13.81
CA LEU A 9 -8.34 6.77 -14.08
C LEU A 9 -8.88 8.06 -13.49
N GLN A 10 -10.16 8.31 -13.76
CA GLN A 10 -10.88 9.44 -13.24
C GLN A 10 -12.20 8.95 -12.62
N ASP A 11 -12.57 9.48 -11.45
CA ASP A 11 -13.86 9.19 -10.83
C ASP A 11 -15.02 9.97 -11.50
N ARG A 12 -16.25 9.72 -11.05
CA ARG A 12 -17.45 10.45 -11.55
C ARG A 12 -17.43 11.96 -11.27
N HIS A 13 -16.57 12.44 -10.38
CA HIS A 13 -16.39 13.83 -9.99
C HIS A 13 -15.18 14.49 -10.64
N LYS A 14 -14.57 13.83 -11.63
CA LYS A 14 -13.37 14.27 -12.33
C LYS A 14 -12.08 14.27 -11.50
N LYS A 15 -12.05 13.58 -10.35
CA LYS A 15 -10.85 13.43 -9.50
C LYS A 15 -9.97 12.27 -9.98
N PRO A 16 -8.64 12.36 -9.83
CA PRO A 16 -7.72 11.31 -10.24
C PRO A 16 -7.82 10.07 -9.35
N LEU A 17 -7.73 8.91 -9.98
CA LEU A 17 -7.65 7.59 -9.36
C LEU A 17 -6.46 6.82 -9.94
N VAL A 18 -5.90 5.94 -9.13
CA VAL A 18 -4.83 5.01 -9.53
C VAL A 18 -5.32 3.58 -9.30
N VAL A 19 -5.09 2.71 -10.26
CA VAL A 19 -5.28 1.26 -10.11
C VAL A 19 -3.93 0.59 -10.25
N ILE A 20 -3.55 -0.25 -9.29
CA ILE A 20 -2.36 -1.10 -9.38
C ILE A 20 -2.78 -2.44 -10.00
N GLU A 21 -2.20 -2.78 -11.14
CA GLU A 21 -2.58 -3.96 -11.95
C GLU A 21 -1.66 -5.16 -11.76
N SER A 22 -0.45 -4.93 -11.23
CA SER A 22 0.49 -6.00 -10.87
C SER A 22 -0.02 -6.87 -9.70
N ALA A 23 0.64 -7.99 -9.42
CA ALA A 23 0.32 -8.91 -8.32
C ALA A 23 0.24 -8.27 -6.91
N LEU A 24 0.81 -7.08 -6.73
CA LEU A 24 0.73 -6.30 -5.48
C LEU A 24 -0.57 -5.50 -5.34
N GLY A 25 -1.36 -5.40 -6.40
CA GLY A 25 -2.67 -4.74 -6.43
C GLY A 25 -3.78 -5.73 -6.73
N ASN A 26 -4.92 -5.56 -6.06
CA ASN A 26 -6.14 -6.33 -6.35
C ASN A 26 -7.04 -5.62 -7.38
N GLY A 27 -6.47 -4.79 -8.26
CA GLY A 27 -7.24 -3.95 -9.19
C GLY A 27 -8.08 -2.87 -8.51
N GLN A 28 -7.82 -2.56 -7.24
CA GLN A 28 -8.57 -1.57 -6.49
C GLN A 28 -8.26 -0.15 -6.97
N GLU A 29 -9.29 0.69 -7.08
CA GLU A 29 -9.17 2.13 -7.30
C GLU A 29 -8.72 2.83 -6.02
N ILE A 30 -7.64 3.60 -6.12
CA ILE A 30 -6.98 4.26 -4.99
C ILE A 30 -6.81 5.74 -5.34
N TYR A 31 -7.32 6.62 -4.48
CA TYR A 31 -7.02 8.05 -4.58
C TYR A 31 -5.54 8.32 -4.29
N PRO A 32 -4.92 9.33 -4.94
CA PRO A 32 -3.50 9.63 -4.75
C PRO A 32 -3.07 9.82 -3.28
N ASP A 33 -3.90 10.45 -2.45
CA ASP A 33 -3.60 10.63 -1.02
C ASP A 33 -3.58 9.31 -0.25
N THR A 34 -4.54 8.43 -0.53
CA THR A 34 -4.58 7.08 0.04
C THR A 34 -3.37 6.26 -0.43
N LEU A 35 -2.98 6.38 -1.71
CA LEU A 35 -1.79 5.71 -2.24
C LEU A 35 -0.51 6.17 -1.52
N ARG A 36 -0.36 7.48 -1.28
CA ARG A 36 0.77 8.01 -0.49
C ARG A 36 0.75 7.49 0.95
N SER A 37 -0.41 7.46 1.59
CA SER A 37 -0.52 6.92 2.96
C SER A 37 -0.20 5.42 3.02
N LEU A 38 -0.59 4.66 2.00
CA LEU A 38 -0.25 3.25 1.87
C LEU A 38 1.26 3.07 1.68
N ALA A 39 1.89 3.86 0.80
CA ALA A 39 3.34 3.82 0.59
C ALA A 39 4.11 4.09 1.90
N ALA A 40 3.68 5.07 2.69
CA ALA A 40 4.29 5.35 4.00
C ALA A 40 4.14 4.16 4.98
N ALA A 41 2.98 3.51 5.00
CA ALA A 41 2.75 2.32 5.83
C ALA A 41 3.65 1.15 5.40
N LEU A 42 3.81 0.92 4.10
CA LEU A 42 4.69 -0.11 3.56
C LEU A 42 6.16 0.12 3.93
N ILE A 43 6.65 1.37 3.83
CA ILE A 43 8.00 1.74 4.26
C ILE A 43 8.20 1.44 5.75
N LYS A 44 7.21 1.75 6.59
CA LYS A 44 7.28 1.47 8.02
C LYS A 44 7.34 -0.04 8.30
N ILE A 45 6.52 -0.84 7.62
CA ILE A 45 6.53 -2.30 7.74
C ILE A 45 7.89 -2.87 7.32
N ALA A 46 8.48 -2.37 6.23
CA ALA A 46 9.80 -2.80 5.77
C ALA A 46 10.88 -2.48 6.83
N ALA A 47 10.88 -1.27 7.39
CA ALA A 47 11.81 -0.88 8.45
C ALA A 47 11.65 -1.74 9.72
N GLU A 48 10.41 -2.07 10.11
CA GLU A 48 10.15 -2.96 11.24
C GLU A 48 10.64 -4.39 10.96
N ALA A 49 10.46 -4.89 9.74
CA ALA A 49 10.93 -6.21 9.34
C ALA A 49 12.46 -6.30 9.33
N GLU A 50 13.15 -5.26 8.85
CA GLU A 50 14.61 -5.16 8.85
C GLU A 50 15.19 -5.04 10.25
N ALA A 51 14.50 -4.36 11.16
CA ALA A 51 14.96 -4.14 12.53
C ALA A 51 14.75 -5.37 13.44
N LYS A 52 13.86 -6.30 13.09
CA LYS A 52 13.59 -7.49 13.91
C LYS A 52 14.64 -8.59 13.67
N ASP A 53 15.20 -9.09 14.77
CA ASP A 53 15.99 -10.33 14.74
C ASP A 53 15.06 -11.54 14.58
N MET A 54 15.12 -12.17 13.40
CA MET A 54 14.32 -13.35 13.04
C MET A 54 15.01 -14.68 13.40
N GLY A 55 15.97 -14.66 14.33
CA GLY A 55 16.79 -15.79 14.75
C GLY A 55 16.03 -16.94 15.46
N LYS A 56 16.80 -17.82 16.12
CA LYS A 56 16.28 -19.05 16.73
C LYS A 56 15.28 -18.72 17.85
N GLY A 57 14.04 -19.17 17.69
CA GLY A 57 12.93 -18.88 18.62
C GLY A 57 11.95 -17.83 18.11
N TYR A 58 12.12 -17.34 16.88
CA TYR A 58 11.14 -16.48 16.22
C TYR A 58 9.74 -17.08 16.28
N SER A 59 8.80 -16.30 16.83
CA SER A 59 7.37 -16.58 16.80
C SER A 59 6.70 -15.58 15.87
N PRO A 60 5.98 -16.03 14.83
CA PRO A 60 5.27 -15.13 13.93
C PRO A 60 4.32 -14.22 14.69
N ALA A 61 4.54 -12.92 14.61
CA ALA A 61 3.64 -11.91 15.16
C ALA A 61 2.77 -11.35 14.03
N ARG A 62 1.47 -11.24 14.28
CA ARG A 62 0.54 -10.57 13.37
C ARG A 62 0.28 -9.16 13.90
N GLU A 63 0.74 -8.17 13.16
CA GLU A 63 0.53 -6.76 13.48
C GLU A 63 -0.39 -6.10 12.44
N THR A 64 -1.09 -5.03 12.84
CA THR A 64 -1.95 -4.25 11.94
C THR A 64 -1.52 -2.80 11.99
N THR A 65 -1.06 -2.28 10.85
CA THR A 65 -0.80 -0.84 10.67
C THR A 65 -2.00 -0.18 9.99
N ARG A 66 -2.39 0.99 10.49
CA ARG A 66 -3.44 1.81 9.89
C ARG A 66 -2.82 2.77 8.86
N TYR A 67 -3.51 2.96 7.74
CA TYR A 67 -3.23 4.04 6.79
C TYR A 67 -4.53 4.83 6.56
N ALA A 68 -4.39 6.11 6.22
CA ALA A 68 -5.53 6.99 6.04
C ALA A 68 -6.16 6.73 4.67
N GLN A 69 -7.42 6.29 4.65
CA GLN A 69 -8.25 6.29 3.45
C GLN A 69 -9.03 7.61 3.41
N LYS A 70 -8.65 8.52 2.50
CA LYS A 70 -9.52 9.66 2.20
C LYS A 70 -10.51 9.22 1.13
N GLY A 71 -11.76 8.99 1.54
CA GLY A 71 -12.88 8.85 0.62
C GLY A 71 -13.13 10.19 -0.08
N GLY A 72 -13.30 10.17 -1.40
CA GLY A 72 -13.72 11.34 -2.16
C GLY A 72 -15.09 11.80 -1.65
N ALA A 73 -15.10 12.91 -0.92
CA ALA A 73 -16.30 13.71 -0.68
C ALA A 73 -16.80 14.32 -2.00
#